data_AF-A0A2K9UZU5-F1
#
_entry.id   AF-A0A2K9UZU5-F1
#
_cell.length_a   1.000
_cell.length_b   1.000
_cell.length_c   1.000
_cell.angle_alpha   90.00
_cell.angle_beta   90.00
_cell.angle_gamma   90.00
#
_symmetry.space_group_name_H-M   'P 1'
#
loop_
_entity.id
_entity.type
_entity.pdbx_description
1 polymer ?
#
loop_
_entity_poly.entity_id
_entity_poly.type
_entity_poly.pdbx_seq_one_letter_code
_entity_poly.pdbx_strand_id
1 'polypeptide(L)'
;MIASLSRSNNKKDMTAVIEQWRETLALAHQNAEAGIDIEAVLSMALLPSVSPQNGSHSDDMAGSNDNDLSVAAFEDKPKRNKVKYQCRGCGAAVWGKAGLNIECGDCELAFIEN
;
A
#
# COMPACT_ATOMS: atom_id res chain seq x y z
N MET A 1 54.11 -4.38 -8.55
CA MET A 1 53.01 -3.39 -8.67
C MET A 1 51.72 -4.09 -8.27
N ILE A 2 51.17 -3.80 -7.09
CA ILE A 2 49.88 -4.34 -6.66
C ILE A 2 48.92 -3.16 -6.57
N ALA A 3 48.01 -3.08 -7.53
CA ALA A 3 46.97 -2.06 -7.58
C ALA A 3 45.91 -2.38 -6.52
N SER A 4 45.78 -1.51 -5.51
CA SER A 4 44.69 -1.58 -4.54
C SER A 4 43.37 -1.18 -5.20
N LEU A 5 42.41 -2.10 -5.30
CA LEU A 5 41.04 -1.76 -5.67
C LEU A 5 40.39 -0.99 -4.52
N SER A 6 40.17 0.31 -4.73
CA SER A 6 39.34 1.13 -3.87
C SER A 6 37.86 0.74 -4.07
N ARG A 7 37.27 0.12 -3.05
CA ARG A 7 35.84 -0.24 -3.05
C ARG A 7 35.04 0.95 -2.55
N SER A 8 34.51 1.76 -3.47
CA SER A 8 33.61 2.87 -3.13
C SER A 8 32.33 2.33 -2.49
N ASN A 9 32.23 2.45 -1.16
CA ASN A 9 31.05 2.06 -0.41
C ASN A 9 30.02 3.20 -0.50
N ASN A 10 29.22 3.20 -1.58
CA ASN A 10 28.15 4.17 -1.79
C ASN A 10 26.97 3.83 -0.85
N LYS A 11 27.14 4.13 0.44
CA LYS A 11 26.02 4.19 1.38
C LYS A 11 25.25 5.44 1.02
N LYS A 12 24.03 5.25 0.48
CA LYS A 12 23.08 6.33 0.22
C LYS A 12 22.96 7.17 1.48
N ASP A 13 23.45 8.39 1.41
CA ASP A 13 23.39 9.32 2.53
C ASP A 13 21.93 9.76 2.72
N MET A 14 21.29 9.20 3.75
CA MET A 14 19.88 9.44 4.07
C MET A 14 19.68 10.60 5.05
N THR A 15 20.76 11.33 5.38
CA THR A 15 20.73 12.41 6.37
C THR A 15 19.71 13.48 6.00
N ALA A 16 19.63 13.87 4.74
CA ALA A 16 18.65 14.85 4.26
C ALA A 16 17.19 14.41 4.50
N VAL A 17 16.89 13.12 4.27
CA VAL A 17 15.55 12.56 4.49
C VAL A 17 15.23 12.54 5.99
N ILE A 18 16.20 12.16 6.82
CA ILE A 18 16.03 12.12 8.28
C ILE A 18 15.72 13.52 8.83
N GLU A 19 16.48 14.54 8.40
CA GLU A 19 16.26 15.91 8.84
C GLU A 19 14.91 16.46 8.35
N GLN A 20 14.55 16.19 7.09
CA GLN A 20 13.23 16.55 6.57
C GLN A 20 12.08 15.95 7.40
N TRP A 21 12.20 14.69 7.83
CA TRP A 21 11.19 14.06 8.69
C TRP A 21 11.15 14.66 10.10
N ARG A 22 12.31 15.05 10.67
CA ARG A 22 12.35 15.74 11.98
C ARG A 22 11.65 17.09 11.92
N GLU A 23 11.91 17.88 10.88
CA GLU A 23 11.25 19.17 10.65
C GLU A 23 9.74 19.01 10.49
N THR A 24 9.31 18.00 9.73
CA THR A 24 7.89 17.69 9.52
C THR A 24 7.18 17.34 10.84
N LEU A 25 7.83 16.55 11.70
CA LEU A 25 7.32 16.19 13.02
C LEU A 25 7.21 17.41 13.96
N ALA A 26 8.20 18.29 13.94
CA ALA A 26 8.18 19.52 14.74
C ALA A 26 7.03 20.46 14.33
N LEU A 27 6.78 20.59 13.01
CA LEU A 27 5.66 21.35 12.48
C LEU A 27 4.30 20.75 12.88
N ALA A 28 4.18 19.41 12.82
CA ALA A 28 2.96 18.72 13.23
C ALA A 28 2.63 18.89 14.72
N HIS A 29 3.65 18.89 15.59
CA HIS A 29 3.45 19.14 17.03
C HIS A 29 2.98 20.57 17.31
N GLN A 30 3.55 21.58 16.64
CA GLN A 30 3.10 22.98 16.76
C GLN A 30 1.64 23.14 16.30
N ASN A 31 1.25 22.43 15.24
CA ASN A 31 -0.13 22.39 14.77
C ASN A 31 -1.07 21.58 15.68
N ALA A 32 -0.55 20.70 16.53
CA ALA A 32 -1.34 19.90 17.47
C ALA A 32 -1.57 20.62 18.82
N GLU A 33 -0.70 21.57 19.21
CA GLU A 33 -0.92 22.40 20.40
C GLU A 33 -1.97 23.50 20.17
N ALA A 34 -2.25 23.85 18.91
CA ALA A 34 -3.53 24.43 18.54
C ALA A 34 -4.52 23.27 18.44
N GLY A 35 -5.32 23.06 19.49
CA GLY A 35 -6.26 21.93 19.58
C GLY A 35 -6.97 21.63 18.27
N ILE A 36 -7.12 20.34 17.95
CA ILE A 36 -7.66 19.84 16.68
C ILE A 36 -8.94 20.60 16.32
N ASP A 37 -8.83 21.49 15.33
CA ASP A 37 -9.98 22.23 14.81
C ASP A 37 -10.83 21.26 13.98
N ILE A 38 -11.87 20.75 14.62
CA ILE A 38 -12.80 19.77 14.06
C ILE A 38 -13.42 20.31 12.76
N GLU A 39 -13.64 21.63 12.65
CA GLU A 39 -14.17 22.27 11.45
C GLU A 39 -13.17 22.27 10.28
N ALA A 40 -11.87 22.41 10.57
CA ALA A 40 -10.82 22.32 9.55
C ALA A 40 -10.70 20.88 9.00
N VAL A 41 -10.82 19.87 9.86
CA VAL A 41 -10.81 18.45 9.46
C VAL A 41 -12.03 18.11 8.60
N LEU A 42 -13.22 18.59 8.99
CA LEU A 42 -14.45 18.44 8.20
C LEU A 42 -14.33 19.14 6.84
N SER A 43 -13.73 20.33 6.80
CA SER A 43 -13.54 21.09 5.55
C SER A 43 -12.58 20.39 4.57
N MET A 44 -11.52 19.75 5.05
CA MET A 44 -10.63 18.94 4.21
C MET A 44 -11.31 17.66 3.69
N ALA A 45 -12.24 17.09 4.45
CA ALA A 45 -12.99 15.91 4.04
C ALA A 45 -14.06 16.20 2.96
N LEU A 46 -14.44 17.46 2.79
CA LEU A 46 -15.45 17.90 1.81
C LEU A 46 -14.88 18.38 0.47
N LEU A 47 -13.59 18.14 0.20
CA LEU A 47 -13.01 18.47 -1.09
C LEU A 47 -13.65 17.59 -2.20
N PRO A 48 -14.13 18.20 -3.31
CA PRO A 48 -14.63 17.44 -4.43
C PRO A 48 -13.51 16.56 -5.00
N SER A 49 -13.85 15.28 -5.22
CA SER A 49 -12.96 14.26 -5.78
C SER A 49 -12.20 14.79 -6.99
N VAL A 50 -10.87 14.84 -6.89
CA VAL A 50 -10.01 15.12 -8.06
C VAL A 50 -10.10 13.94 -9.02
N SER A 51 -10.81 14.11 -10.13
CA SER A 51 -10.73 13.18 -11.24
C SER A 51 -9.31 13.25 -11.83
N PRO A 52 -8.63 12.11 -12.09
CA PRO A 52 -7.38 12.11 -12.83
C PRO A 52 -7.66 12.65 -14.24
N GLN A 53 -7.30 13.89 -14.50
CA GLN A 53 -7.24 14.41 -15.85
C GLN A 53 -6.01 13.80 -16.51
N ASN A 54 -6.28 12.71 -17.23
CA ASN A 54 -5.41 12.11 -18.22
C ASN A 54 -5.02 13.21 -19.21
N GLY A 55 -3.85 13.81 -19.00
CA GLY A 55 -3.29 14.81 -19.89
C GLY A 55 -2.98 14.16 -21.22
N SER A 56 -3.90 14.30 -22.16
CA SER A 56 -3.61 14.25 -23.59
C SER A 56 -2.61 15.38 -23.88
N HIS A 57 -1.33 15.03 -23.99
CA HIS A 57 -0.33 15.85 -24.66
C HIS A 57 0.11 15.08 -25.90
N SER A 58 -0.61 15.30 -27.01
CA SER A 58 -0.05 15.11 -28.34
C SER A 58 1.07 16.13 -28.50
N ASP A 59 2.26 15.68 -28.90
CA ASP A 59 3.05 16.27 -29.99
C ASP A 59 4.29 15.37 -30.21
N ASP A 60 4.61 15.17 -31.48
CA ASP A 60 5.39 14.09 -32.06
C ASP A 60 6.87 14.01 -31.61
N MET A 61 7.34 12.80 -31.27
CA MET A 61 8.74 12.39 -31.51
C MET A 61 8.80 10.91 -31.89
N ALA A 62 9.23 10.67 -33.13
CA ALA A 62 9.54 9.36 -33.69
C ALA A 62 10.79 8.76 -33.02
N GLY A 63 10.70 7.50 -32.60
CA GLY A 63 11.81 6.76 -32.04
C GLY A 63 11.47 5.28 -31.90
N SER A 64 11.42 4.58 -33.05
CA SER A 64 11.24 3.14 -33.12
C SER A 64 12.47 2.42 -32.54
N ASN A 65 12.26 1.55 -31.55
CA ASN A 65 13.11 0.37 -31.38
C ASN A 65 12.30 -0.76 -30.72
N ASP A 66 11.84 -1.67 -31.56
CA ASP A 66 11.32 -2.98 -31.21
C ASP A 66 12.48 -3.87 -30.74
N ASN A 67 12.60 -4.08 -29.43
CA ASN A 67 13.26 -5.27 -28.86
C ASN A 67 12.80 -5.41 -27.39
N ASP A 68 11.79 -6.24 -27.12
CA ASP A 68 11.97 -7.67 -26.81
C ASP A 68 12.17 -7.91 -25.30
N LEU A 69 11.16 -8.58 -24.73
CA LEU A 69 11.21 -9.47 -23.58
C LEU A 69 12.05 -9.06 -22.35
N SER A 70 11.34 -8.53 -21.36
CA SER A 70 10.92 -9.39 -20.26
C SER A 70 9.79 -8.73 -19.49
N VAL A 71 8.57 -9.02 -19.93
CA VAL A 71 7.48 -9.21 -18.99
C VAL A 71 7.99 -10.26 -18.01
N ALA A 72 8.51 -9.80 -16.87
CA ALA A 72 8.70 -10.68 -15.74
C ALA A 72 7.31 -11.25 -15.49
N ALA A 73 7.12 -12.48 -15.96
CA ALA A 73 6.05 -13.34 -15.54
C ALA A 73 6.21 -13.38 -14.02
N PHE A 74 5.45 -12.51 -13.34
CA PHE A 74 5.03 -12.84 -12.01
C PHE A 74 4.32 -14.15 -12.21
N GLU A 75 5.03 -15.24 -11.87
CA GLU A 75 4.41 -16.55 -11.71
C GLU A 75 3.05 -16.27 -11.09
N ASP A 76 2.01 -16.73 -11.78
CA ASP A 76 0.62 -16.57 -11.38
C ASP A 76 0.48 -17.34 -10.06
N LYS A 77 0.91 -16.66 -8.98
CA LYS A 77 0.98 -17.18 -7.62
C LYS A 77 -0.43 -17.62 -7.32
N PRO A 78 -0.60 -18.89 -6.92
CA PRO A 78 -1.84 -19.64 -7.04
C PRO A 78 -3.00 -18.73 -6.71
N LYS A 79 -3.79 -18.42 -7.76
CA LYS A 79 -5.00 -17.60 -7.75
C LYS A 79 -5.73 -17.85 -6.44
N ARG A 80 -5.47 -16.93 -5.50
CA ARG A 80 -5.92 -16.91 -4.11
C ARG A 80 -7.32 -17.49 -3.95
N ASN A 81 -7.40 -18.80 -3.73
CA ASN A 81 -8.66 -19.51 -3.51
C ASN A 81 -9.14 -19.11 -2.13
N LYS A 82 -10.05 -18.14 -2.10
CA LYS A 82 -10.84 -17.87 -0.90
C LYS A 82 -11.71 -19.09 -0.65
N VAL A 83 -11.79 -19.54 0.60
CA VAL A 83 -12.69 -20.61 1.02
C VAL A 83 -13.85 -20.01 1.79
N LYS A 84 -15.01 -20.62 1.63
CA LYS A 84 -16.22 -20.23 2.35
C LYS A 84 -16.21 -20.92 3.71
N TYR A 85 -16.55 -20.16 4.74
CA TYR A 85 -16.76 -20.64 6.09
C TYR A 85 -18.23 -20.44 6.43
N GLN A 86 -18.87 -21.42 7.07
CA GLN A 86 -20.27 -21.31 7.50
C GLN A 86 -20.44 -21.72 8.96
N CYS A 87 -21.13 -20.87 9.74
CA CYS A 87 -21.54 -21.20 11.10
C CYS A 87 -22.68 -22.23 11.08
N ARG A 88 -22.58 -23.28 11.90
CA ARG A 88 -23.59 -24.36 11.97
C ARG A 88 -24.83 -24.00 12.80
N GLY A 89 -24.75 -22.97 13.64
CA GLY A 89 -25.87 -22.50 14.45
C GLY A 89 -26.77 -21.55 13.68
N CYS A 90 -26.25 -20.37 13.32
CA CYS A 90 -27.02 -19.30 12.69
C CYS A 90 -26.93 -19.29 11.15
N GLY A 91 -26.07 -20.10 10.54
CA GLY A 91 -25.90 -20.15 9.08
C GLY A 91 -25.09 -19.00 8.48
N ALA A 92 -24.58 -18.07 9.30
CA ALA A 92 -23.72 -16.96 8.86
C ALA A 92 -22.52 -17.50 8.05
N ALA A 93 -22.12 -16.77 7.01
CA ALA A 93 -21.05 -17.19 6.12
C ALA A 93 -20.04 -16.07 5.85
N VAL A 94 -18.76 -16.42 5.83
CA VAL A 94 -17.63 -15.51 5.55
C VAL A 94 -16.66 -16.16 4.57
N TRP A 95 -15.86 -15.35 3.87
CA TRP A 95 -14.88 -15.83 2.89
C TRP A 95 -13.48 -15.41 3.29
N GLY A 96 -12.55 -16.36 3.39
CA GLY A 96 -11.21 -16.12 3.89
C GLY A 96 -10.17 -17.01 3.24
N LYS A 97 -8.93 -16.93 3.74
CA LYS A 97 -7.90 -17.91 3.39
C LYS A 97 -8.27 -19.27 3.99
N ALA A 98 -7.87 -20.37 3.35
CA ALA A 98 -8.00 -21.71 3.91
C ALA A 98 -7.29 -21.83 5.28
N GLY A 99 -7.79 -22.69 6.16
CA GLY A 99 -7.22 -22.95 7.48
C GLY A 99 -7.38 -21.83 8.51
N LEU A 100 -8.37 -20.94 8.35
CA LEU A 100 -8.73 -19.97 9.40
C LEU A 100 -9.51 -20.66 10.53
N ASN A 101 -9.19 -20.30 11.77
CA ASN A 101 -9.96 -20.68 12.95
C ASN A 101 -10.89 -19.52 13.32
N ILE A 102 -12.17 -19.63 12.99
CA ILE A 102 -13.17 -18.57 13.16
C ILE A 102 -14.27 -19.07 14.08
N GLU A 103 -14.64 -18.28 15.09
CA GLU A 103 -15.76 -18.53 15.99
C GLU A 103 -16.93 -17.57 15.72
N CYS A 104 -18.15 -18.05 15.92
CA CYS A 104 -19.35 -17.23 15.83
C CYS A 104 -19.64 -16.60 17.19
N GLY A 105 -19.67 -15.27 17.24
CA GLY A 105 -19.98 -14.55 18.49
C GLY A 105 -21.41 -14.77 19.00
N ASP A 106 -22.36 -15.10 18.11
CA ASP A 106 -23.76 -15.32 18.51
C ASP A 106 -24.04 -16.75 18.98
N CYS A 107 -23.37 -17.73 18.36
CA CYS A 107 -23.59 -19.15 18.64
C CYS A 107 -22.49 -19.76 19.54
N GLU A 108 -21.37 -19.06 19.71
CA GLU A 108 -20.15 -19.57 20.37
C GLU A 108 -19.63 -20.88 19.74
N LEU A 109 -19.94 -21.09 18.45
CA LEU A 109 -19.54 -22.26 17.67
C LEU A 109 -18.50 -21.89 16.63
N ALA A 110 -17.56 -22.79 16.36
CA ALA A 110 -16.61 -22.65 15.26
C ALA A 110 -17.32 -22.71 13.90
N PHE A 111 -16.87 -21.89 12.96
CA PHE A 111 -17.27 -22.00 11.56
C PHE A 111 -16.64 -23.23 10.92
N ILE A 112 -17.36 -23.86 9.98
CA ILE A 112 -16.87 -24.99 9.18
C ILE A 112 -16.47 -24.50 7.80
N GLU A 113 -15.28 -24.91 7.34
CA GLU A 113 -14.81 -24.69 5.98
C GLU A 113 -15.61 -25.55 4.99
N ASN A 114 -16.13 -24.94 3.92
CA ASN A 114 -17.19 -25.50 3.09
C ASN A 114 -16.97 -25.35 1.58
#